data_AF-A0A1W2DCF3-F1
#
_entry.id   AF-A0A1W2DCF3-F1
#
_cell.length_a   1.000
_cell.length_b   1.000
_cell.length_c   1.000
_cell.angle_alpha   90.00
_cell.angle_beta   90.00
_cell.angle_gamma   90.00
#
_symmetry.space_group_name_H-M   'P 1'
#
loop_
_entity.id
_entity.type
_entity.pdbx_description
1 polymer ?
#
loop_
_entity_poly.entity_id
_entity_poly.type
_entity_poly.pdbx_seq_one_letter_code
_entity_poly.pdbx_strand_id
1 'polypeptide(L)'
;MATLTSRTNQAEHSIADARRKIAEAGHSWSPAGWLRRRSAKAELSSAIARQSGLRDSLDQAVIARDTLREFVIGLGAPFGLLGESSAGWQRSADIPASVVVFGPEDSFVAADSRRMDSGWASARVAGEIYGEQWRRDGDDDGPYSQPLDRAGPWRIGFIPHTGEVYASRHCGYLPEEVWLLGRDFEAQRAHTTLDGLLPRMREPNSLILAAGVVHAARSLRSTPQRTALRLRGTQEPQAHVAEAGDLE
;
A
#
# COMPACT_ATOMS: atom_id res chain seq x y z
N MET A 1 16.97 -8.02 1.43
CA MET A 1 16.97 -7.42 0.08
C MET A 1 17.54 -6.01 0.07
N ALA A 2 17.06 -5.05 0.89
CA ALA A 2 17.59 -3.67 0.94
C ALA A 2 19.13 -3.54 0.91
N THR A 3 19.86 -4.27 1.77
CA THR A 3 21.34 -4.26 1.77
C THR A 3 21.97 -4.76 0.47
N LEU A 4 21.35 -5.73 -0.22
CA LEU A 4 21.83 -6.22 -1.51
C LEU A 4 21.58 -5.18 -2.60
N THR A 5 20.38 -4.62 -2.67
CA THR A 5 20.03 -3.60 -3.67
C THR A 5 20.85 -2.32 -3.48
N SER A 6 21.10 -1.88 -2.23
CA SER A 6 22.01 -0.77 -1.93
C SER A 6 23.44 -1.04 -2.43
N ARG A 7 23.96 -2.25 -2.23
CA ARG A 7 25.27 -2.66 -2.75
C ARG A 7 25.30 -2.72 -4.28
N THR A 8 24.21 -3.15 -4.92
CA THR A 8 24.07 -3.12 -6.39
C THR A 8 24.16 -1.69 -6.92
N ASN A 9 23.44 -0.75 -6.30
CA ASN A 9 23.50 0.67 -6.67
C ASN A 9 24.92 1.24 -6.47
N GLN A 10 25.62 0.89 -5.39
CA GLN A 10 27.01 1.30 -5.16
C GLN A 10 27.97 0.72 -6.22
N ALA A 11 27.73 -0.53 -6.66
CA ALA A 11 28.50 -1.15 -7.73
C ALA A 11 28.28 -0.45 -9.08
N GLU A 12 27.05 0.01 -9.38
CA GLU A 12 26.74 0.81 -10.57
C GLU A 12 27.49 2.14 -10.60
N HIS A 13 27.52 2.86 -9.47
CA HIS A 13 28.31 4.09 -9.34
C HIS A 13 29.80 3.82 -9.57
N SER A 14 30.32 2.72 -9.00
CA SER A 14 31.72 2.31 -9.18
C SER A 14 32.06 2.00 -10.64
N ILE A 15 31.11 1.41 -11.40
CA ILE A 15 31.26 1.15 -12.83
C ILE A 15 31.27 2.45 -13.63
N ALA A 16 30.37 3.39 -13.31
CA ALA A 16 30.32 4.69 -13.95
C ALA A 16 31.63 5.47 -13.74
N ASP A 17 32.18 5.45 -12.54
CA ASP A 17 33.46 6.09 -12.22
C ASP A 17 34.64 5.40 -12.94
N ALA A 18 34.67 4.07 -12.96
CA ALA A 18 35.71 3.34 -13.69
C ALA A 18 35.66 3.60 -15.20
N ARG A 19 34.47 3.71 -15.81
CA ARG A 19 34.30 4.12 -17.22
C ARG A 19 34.85 5.52 -17.47
N ARG A 20 34.59 6.47 -16.56
CA ARG A 20 35.10 7.85 -16.65
C ARG A 20 36.63 7.87 -16.64
N LYS A 21 37.26 7.16 -15.69
CA LYS A 21 38.72 7.03 -15.60
C LYS A 21 39.35 6.45 -16.88
N ILE A 22 38.70 5.47 -17.52
CA ILE A 22 39.19 4.89 -18.79
C ILE A 22 39.12 5.92 -19.93
N ALA A 23 38.04 6.71 -19.99
CA ALA A 23 37.88 7.76 -21.01
C ALA A 23 38.92 8.88 -20.85
N GLU A 24 39.17 9.31 -19.62
CA GLU A 24 40.20 10.30 -19.28
C GLU A 24 41.62 9.80 -19.64
N ALA A 25 41.90 8.51 -19.40
CA ALA A 25 43.18 7.89 -19.75
C ALA A 25 43.42 7.72 -21.26
N GLY A 26 42.38 7.86 -22.10
CA GLY A 26 42.44 7.67 -23.55
C GLY A 26 43.29 8.69 -24.33
N HIS A 27 43.66 9.82 -23.68
CA HIS A 27 44.32 10.95 -24.34
C HIS A 27 45.86 10.98 -24.17
N SER A 28 46.45 10.01 -23.45
CA SER A 28 47.89 10.02 -23.14
C SER A 28 48.60 8.79 -23.75
N TRP A 29 49.51 9.03 -24.70
CA TRP A 29 50.36 8.00 -25.32
C TRP A 29 51.61 7.64 -24.48
N SER A 30 51.67 8.08 -23.22
CA SER A 30 52.79 7.77 -22.32
C SER A 30 52.71 6.33 -21.76
N PRO A 31 53.85 5.70 -21.41
CA PRO A 31 53.87 4.40 -20.70
C PRO A 31 53.05 4.42 -19.40
N ALA A 32 53.08 5.55 -18.68
CA ALA A 32 52.24 5.77 -17.50
C ALA A 32 50.74 5.79 -17.85
N GLY A 33 50.37 6.36 -19.01
CA GLY A 33 49.01 6.28 -19.55
C GLY A 33 48.55 4.86 -19.84
N TRP A 34 49.43 4.03 -20.41
CA TRP A 34 49.13 2.61 -20.67
C TRP A 34 48.88 1.83 -19.38
N LEU A 35 49.74 2.00 -18.35
CA LEU A 35 49.56 1.36 -17.05
C LEU A 35 48.27 1.82 -16.36
N ARG A 36 47.97 3.13 -16.36
CA ARG A 36 46.71 3.68 -15.84
C ARG A 36 45.49 3.10 -16.54
N ARG A 37 45.52 3.00 -17.87
CA ARG A 37 44.43 2.39 -18.66
C ARG A 37 44.25 0.91 -18.34
N ARG A 38 45.34 0.16 -18.18
CA ARG A 38 45.27 -1.27 -17.81
C ARG A 38 44.70 -1.46 -16.41
N SER A 39 45.13 -0.65 -15.44
CA SER A 39 44.60 -0.65 -14.07
C SER A 39 43.12 -0.27 -14.05
N ALA A 40 42.72 0.81 -14.74
CA ALA A 40 41.32 1.22 -14.82
C ALA A 40 40.42 0.18 -15.52
N LYS A 41 40.93 -0.53 -16.53
CA LYS A 41 40.24 -1.69 -17.14
C LYS A 41 40.06 -2.84 -16.14
N ALA A 42 41.08 -3.17 -15.36
CA ALA A 42 40.98 -4.20 -14.32
C ALA A 42 39.99 -3.79 -13.21
N GLU A 43 39.99 -2.52 -12.79
CA GLU A 43 39.00 -1.96 -11.87
C GLU A 43 37.58 -2.10 -12.43
N LEU A 44 37.35 -1.74 -13.70
CA LEU A 44 36.06 -1.87 -14.35
C LEU A 44 35.61 -3.34 -14.41
N SER A 45 36.47 -4.26 -14.85
CA SER A 45 36.15 -5.70 -14.90
C SER A 45 35.81 -6.25 -13.51
N SER A 46 36.56 -5.85 -12.47
CA SER A 46 36.27 -6.24 -11.09
C SER A 46 34.93 -5.66 -10.60
N ALA A 47 34.64 -4.39 -10.91
CA ALA A 47 33.39 -3.75 -10.54
C ALA A 47 32.18 -4.42 -11.21
N ILE A 48 32.29 -4.77 -12.51
CA ILE A 48 31.25 -5.51 -13.25
C ILE A 48 31.05 -6.90 -12.62
N ALA A 49 32.11 -7.66 -12.36
CA ALA A 49 31.99 -8.98 -11.74
C ALA A 49 31.31 -8.91 -10.36
N ARG A 50 31.62 -7.89 -9.56
CA ARG A 50 30.93 -7.64 -8.27
C ARG A 50 29.45 -7.31 -8.46
N GLN A 51 29.10 -6.44 -9.42
CA GLN A 51 27.71 -6.11 -9.71
C GLN A 51 26.93 -7.37 -10.14
N SER A 52 27.50 -8.18 -11.03
CA SER A 52 26.89 -9.44 -11.46
C SER A 52 26.63 -10.37 -10.29
N GLY A 53 27.62 -10.62 -9.42
CA GLY A 53 27.43 -11.49 -8.24
C GLY A 53 26.39 -10.94 -7.24
N LEU A 54 26.29 -9.62 -7.09
CA LEU A 54 25.25 -9.00 -6.25
C LEU A 54 23.85 -9.13 -6.87
N ARG A 55 23.74 -9.00 -8.20
CA ARG A 55 22.51 -9.22 -8.93
C ARG A 55 22.05 -10.67 -8.81
N ASP A 56 22.95 -11.63 -9.01
CA ASP A 56 22.65 -13.06 -8.84
C ASP A 56 22.14 -13.34 -7.41
N SER A 57 22.77 -12.73 -6.40
CA SER A 57 22.33 -12.86 -5.01
C SER A 57 20.95 -12.26 -4.75
N LEU A 58 20.63 -11.13 -5.40
CA LEU A 58 19.32 -10.50 -5.31
C LEU A 58 18.25 -11.39 -5.97
N ASP A 59 18.53 -11.91 -7.17
CA ASP A 59 17.65 -12.81 -7.90
C ASP A 59 17.37 -14.08 -7.07
N GLN A 60 18.40 -14.67 -6.46
CA GLN A 60 18.23 -15.82 -5.56
C GLN A 60 17.40 -15.47 -4.31
N ALA A 61 17.55 -14.28 -3.74
CA ALA A 61 16.75 -13.85 -2.60
C ALA A 61 15.27 -13.64 -2.96
N VAL A 62 14.99 -13.11 -4.15
CA VAL A 62 13.63 -12.98 -4.69
C VAL A 62 13.01 -14.37 -4.89
N ILE A 63 13.73 -15.29 -5.56
CA ILE A 63 13.28 -16.67 -5.76
C ILE A 63 12.96 -17.35 -4.42
N ALA A 64 13.87 -17.25 -3.44
CA ALA A 64 13.66 -17.86 -2.12
C ALA A 64 12.45 -17.27 -1.38
N ARG A 65 12.23 -15.95 -1.47
CA ARG A 65 11.03 -15.30 -0.92
C ARG A 65 9.76 -15.84 -1.58
N ASP A 66 9.75 -15.93 -2.90
CA ASP A 66 8.58 -16.34 -3.66
C ASP A 66 8.27 -17.83 -3.43
N THR A 67 9.31 -18.69 -3.34
CA THR A 67 9.16 -20.10 -2.93
C THR A 67 8.60 -20.23 -1.50
N LEU A 68 9.07 -19.42 -0.55
CA LEU A 68 8.53 -19.43 0.82
C LEU A 68 7.06 -18.99 0.84
N ARG A 69 6.71 -17.97 0.05
CA ARG A 69 5.34 -17.49 -0.11
C ARG A 69 4.44 -18.60 -0.63
N GLU A 70 4.83 -19.25 -1.73
CA GLU A 70 4.10 -20.38 -2.30
C GLU A 70 3.94 -21.53 -1.31
N PHE A 71 5.00 -21.87 -0.57
CA PHE A 71 4.94 -22.92 0.45
C PHE A 71 3.93 -22.59 1.56
N VAL A 72 3.98 -21.38 2.13
CA VAL A 72 3.05 -20.97 3.20
C VAL A 72 1.61 -20.88 2.71
N ILE A 73 1.41 -20.40 1.47
CA ILE A 73 0.09 -20.41 0.84
C ILE A 73 -0.42 -21.85 0.68
N GLY A 74 0.41 -22.74 0.14
CA GLY A 74 0.08 -24.14 -0.11
C GLY A 74 -0.17 -24.97 1.14
N LEU A 75 0.45 -24.60 2.28
CA LEU A 75 0.21 -25.26 3.57
C LEU A 75 -1.22 -25.09 4.07
N GLY A 76 -1.91 -24.02 3.65
CA GLY A 76 -3.34 -23.82 3.93
C GLY A 76 -3.67 -23.76 5.43
N ALA A 77 -2.76 -23.23 6.25
CA ALA A 77 -2.97 -23.13 7.70
C ALA A 77 -4.27 -22.35 8.01
N PRO A 78 -5.24 -22.95 8.73
CA PRO A 78 -6.55 -22.31 8.94
C PRO A 78 -6.54 -21.19 9.99
N PHE A 79 -5.53 -21.12 10.86
CA PHE A 79 -5.45 -20.13 11.94
C PHE A 79 -3.99 -19.82 12.35
N GLY A 80 -3.83 -18.78 13.16
CA GLY A 80 -2.55 -18.31 13.68
C GLY A 80 -1.70 -17.56 12.65
N LEU A 81 -0.45 -17.24 13.03
CA LEU A 81 0.44 -16.40 12.24
C LEU A 81 0.67 -16.88 10.80
N LEU A 82 0.71 -18.21 10.58
CA LEU A 82 0.86 -18.79 9.24
C LEU A 82 -0.42 -18.62 8.41
N GLY A 83 -1.60 -18.78 9.01
CA GLY A 83 -2.87 -18.55 8.33
C GLY A 83 -3.06 -17.07 7.97
N GLU A 84 -2.72 -16.17 8.88
CA GLU A 84 -2.71 -14.72 8.64
C GLU A 84 -1.75 -14.33 7.51
N SER A 85 -0.52 -14.87 7.53
CA SER A 85 0.48 -14.63 6.48
C SER A 85 0.02 -15.17 5.12
N SER A 86 -0.53 -16.38 5.09
CA SER A 86 -1.11 -16.99 3.88
C SER A 86 -2.24 -16.13 3.32
N ALA A 87 -3.22 -15.76 4.15
CA ALA A 87 -4.33 -14.92 3.74
C ALA A 87 -3.88 -13.53 3.27
N GLY A 88 -2.85 -12.97 3.89
CA GLY A 88 -2.22 -11.71 3.47
C GLY A 88 -1.55 -11.80 2.11
N TRP A 89 -0.75 -12.84 1.89
CA TRP A 89 -0.04 -13.05 0.63
C TRP A 89 -0.94 -13.47 -0.53
N GLN A 90 -2.14 -13.98 -0.27
CA GLN A 90 -3.14 -14.23 -1.31
C GLN A 90 -3.83 -12.95 -1.80
N ARG A 91 -3.78 -11.85 -1.04
CA ARG A 91 -4.35 -10.56 -1.48
C ARG A 91 -3.47 -9.95 -2.57
N SER A 92 -4.09 -9.35 -3.58
CA SER A 92 -3.35 -8.52 -4.54
C SER A 92 -2.75 -7.31 -3.82
N ALA A 93 -1.57 -6.90 -4.26
CA ALA A 93 -0.94 -5.65 -3.85
C ALA A 93 -1.48 -4.44 -4.63
N ASP A 94 -2.37 -4.64 -5.60
CA ASP A 94 -2.96 -3.57 -6.39
C ASP A 94 -3.85 -2.67 -5.55
N ILE A 95 -3.87 -1.39 -5.91
CA ILE A 95 -4.71 -0.41 -5.25
C ILE A 95 -6.18 -0.76 -5.54
N PRO A 96 -7.02 -0.99 -4.52
CA PRO A 96 -8.43 -1.31 -4.75
C PRO A 96 -9.15 -0.15 -5.44
N ALA A 97 -10.05 -0.46 -6.38
CA ALA A 97 -10.81 0.54 -7.12
C ALA A 97 -11.70 1.45 -6.25
N SER A 98 -11.98 1.05 -5.00
CA SER A 98 -12.71 1.86 -4.02
C SER A 98 -11.87 2.98 -3.38
N VAL A 99 -10.54 2.96 -3.56
CA VAL A 99 -9.60 3.91 -2.96
C VAL A 99 -9.37 5.09 -3.90
N VAL A 100 -9.37 6.31 -3.35
CA VAL A 100 -8.93 7.51 -4.07
C VAL A 100 -7.51 7.86 -3.62
N VAL A 101 -6.59 7.96 -4.58
CA VAL A 101 -5.18 8.23 -4.32
C VAL A 101 -4.88 9.72 -4.51
N PHE A 102 -4.18 10.28 -3.54
CA PHE A 102 -3.60 11.60 -3.56
C PHE A 102 -2.07 11.46 -3.48
N GLY A 103 -1.35 12.47 -3.94
CA GLY A 103 0.09 12.56 -3.72
C GLY A 103 0.42 12.93 -2.26
N PRO A 104 1.23 13.96 -2.01
CA PRO A 104 1.62 14.34 -0.64
C PRO A 104 0.42 14.80 0.20
N GLU A 105 0.59 14.81 1.52
CA GLU A 105 -0.44 15.17 2.50
C GLU A 105 -1.04 16.56 2.22
N ASP A 106 -0.21 17.51 1.77
CA ASP A 106 -0.65 18.85 1.35
C ASP A 106 -1.71 18.81 0.23
N SER A 107 -1.56 17.91 -0.75
CA SER A 107 -2.56 17.75 -1.83
C SER A 107 -3.88 17.20 -1.30
N PHE A 108 -3.80 16.31 -0.31
CA PHE A 108 -4.98 15.73 0.32
C PHE A 108 -5.74 16.77 1.15
N VAL A 109 -5.04 17.62 1.89
CA VAL A 109 -5.64 18.72 2.67
C VAL A 109 -6.15 19.83 1.74
N ALA A 110 -5.40 20.20 0.70
CA ALA A 110 -5.82 21.23 -0.25
C ALA A 110 -7.12 20.87 -0.99
N ALA A 111 -7.38 19.56 -1.20
CA ALA A 111 -8.62 19.08 -1.80
C ALA A 111 -9.86 19.26 -0.89
N ASP A 112 -9.69 19.33 0.43
CA ASP A 112 -10.76 19.65 1.39
C ASP A 112 -10.15 20.24 2.68
N SER A 113 -10.24 21.55 2.84
CA SER A 113 -9.64 22.28 3.97
C SER A 113 -10.19 21.87 5.33
N ARG A 114 -11.35 21.20 5.39
CA ARG A 114 -11.93 20.64 6.62
C ARG A 114 -11.10 19.48 7.19
N ARG A 115 -10.17 18.93 6.40
CA ARG A 115 -9.21 17.90 6.85
C ARG A 115 -8.05 18.48 7.65
N MET A 116 -7.86 19.80 7.66
CA MET A 116 -6.70 20.44 8.30
C MET A 116 -6.90 20.63 9.80
N ASP A 117 -5.85 20.40 10.59
CA ASP A 117 -5.84 20.76 12.00
C ASP A 117 -5.66 22.28 12.17
N SER A 118 -6.68 22.94 12.72
CA SER A 118 -6.68 24.40 12.96
C SER A 118 -5.68 24.87 14.03
N GLY A 119 -5.06 23.96 14.78
CA GLY A 119 -4.20 24.29 15.92
C GLY A 119 -2.70 24.43 15.62
N TRP A 120 -2.24 24.06 14.42
CA TRP A 120 -0.80 23.93 14.11
C TRP A 120 -0.34 24.85 12.97
N ALA A 121 0.91 25.33 13.07
CA ALA A 121 1.54 26.21 12.07
C ALA A 121 1.88 25.52 10.73
N SER A 122 1.54 24.23 10.57
CA SER A 122 1.77 23.42 9.37
C SER A 122 0.51 22.63 9.01
N ALA A 123 0.25 22.43 7.72
CA ALA A 123 -0.90 21.69 7.20
C ALA A 123 -0.80 20.19 7.55
N ARG A 124 -1.24 19.84 8.75
CA ARG A 124 -1.37 18.45 9.19
C ARG A 124 -2.82 18.02 9.09
N VAL A 125 -3.05 16.76 8.71
CA VAL A 125 -4.39 16.16 8.74
C VAL A 125 -4.88 16.06 10.19
N ALA A 126 -6.08 16.58 10.46
CA ALA A 126 -6.81 16.54 11.73
C ALA A 126 -7.41 15.15 12.00
N GLY A 127 -6.58 14.11 11.89
CA GLY A 127 -6.99 12.72 12.02
C GLY A 127 -6.50 12.07 13.31
N GLU A 128 -7.36 11.25 13.89
CA GLU A 128 -7.01 10.26 14.92
C GLU A 128 -6.26 9.10 14.24
N ILE A 129 -5.07 8.73 14.75
CA ILE A 129 -4.22 7.71 14.15
C ILE A 129 -4.56 6.33 14.71
N TYR A 130 -4.85 5.39 13.82
CA TYR A 130 -5.17 3.99 14.08
C TYR A 130 -4.06 3.10 13.53
N GLY A 131 -3.00 3.00 14.33
CA GLY A 131 -1.86 2.18 13.99
C GLY A 131 -0.95 2.83 12.96
N GLU A 132 0.32 2.67 13.23
CA GLU A 132 1.44 2.92 12.35
C GLU A 132 2.00 1.53 12.07
N GLN A 133 2.53 1.26 10.86
CA GLN A 133 3.04 -0.07 10.44
C GLN A 133 2.04 -0.88 9.59
N TRP A 134 1.20 -0.23 8.79
CA TRP A 134 0.39 -0.92 7.78
C TRP A 134 1.23 -1.26 6.55
N ARG A 135 0.91 -2.38 5.91
CA ARG A 135 1.78 -3.01 4.91
C ARG A 135 1.09 -3.23 3.58
N ARG A 136 1.88 -3.07 2.52
CA ARG A 136 1.55 -3.40 1.14
C ARG A 136 2.80 -3.98 0.50
N ASP A 137 2.66 -5.11 -0.17
CA ASP A 137 3.79 -5.73 -0.87
C ASP A 137 4.35 -4.74 -1.92
N GLY A 138 5.68 -4.73 -2.06
CA GLY A 138 6.40 -3.79 -2.92
C GLY A 138 6.83 -2.49 -2.24
N ASP A 139 6.13 -2.03 -1.20
CA ASP A 139 6.54 -0.82 -0.47
C ASP A 139 7.71 -1.09 0.51
N ASP A 140 7.84 -2.32 1.02
CA ASP A 140 8.90 -2.70 1.98
C ASP A 140 10.18 -3.23 1.28
N ASP A 141 10.12 -3.48 -0.03
CA ASP A 141 11.15 -4.22 -0.79
C ASP A 141 12.25 -3.31 -1.39
N GLY A 142 12.15 -2.01 -1.19
CA GLY A 142 13.07 -1.02 -1.77
C GLY A 142 14.52 -1.11 -1.26
N PRO A 143 15.53 -0.65 -2.05
CA PRO A 143 16.94 -0.62 -1.65
C PRO A 143 17.23 0.13 -0.37
N TYR A 144 16.37 1.10 -0.05
CA TYR A 144 16.56 2.05 1.02
C TYR A 144 15.64 1.76 2.22
N SER A 145 14.86 0.66 2.20
CA SER A 145 14.04 0.27 3.34
C SER A 145 14.94 -0.16 4.51
N GLN A 146 14.81 0.50 5.65
CA GLN A 146 15.56 0.14 6.84
C GLN A 146 14.91 -1.04 7.57
N PRO A 147 15.64 -1.78 8.42
CA PRO A 147 15.06 -2.87 9.21
C PRO A 147 13.85 -2.45 10.07
N LEU A 148 13.82 -1.20 10.56
CA LEU A 148 12.69 -0.63 11.32
C LEU A 148 11.49 -0.30 10.41
N ASP A 149 11.73 0.00 9.14
CA ASP A 149 10.69 0.32 8.15
C ASP A 149 9.94 -0.92 7.66
N ARG A 150 10.47 -2.13 7.93
CA ARG A 150 9.79 -3.41 7.60
C ARG A 150 8.51 -3.66 8.36
N ALA A 151 8.20 -2.78 9.30
CA ALA A 151 6.92 -2.79 9.95
C ALA A 151 5.82 -2.25 9.01
N GLY A 152 6.16 -1.50 7.96
CA GLY A 152 5.24 -0.98 6.95
C GLY A 152 5.21 0.54 6.97
N PRO A 153 5.34 1.24 5.83
CA PRO A 153 5.48 2.69 5.81
C PRO A 153 4.14 3.42 5.95
N TRP A 154 3.03 2.71 6.11
CA TRP A 154 1.70 3.30 6.12
C TRP A 154 1.18 3.50 7.55
N ARG A 155 0.51 4.62 7.76
CA ARG A 155 -0.39 4.87 8.90
C ARG A 155 -1.82 4.90 8.41
N ILE A 156 -2.78 4.46 9.21
CA ILE A 156 -4.21 4.66 8.95
C ILE A 156 -4.74 5.65 9.97
N GLY A 157 -5.67 6.51 9.55
CA GLY A 157 -6.33 7.45 10.44
C GLY A 157 -7.79 7.69 10.08
N PHE A 158 -8.50 8.27 11.03
CA PHE A 158 -9.89 8.70 10.90
C PHE A 158 -9.98 10.20 11.17
N ILE A 159 -10.70 10.94 10.34
CA ILE A 159 -10.93 12.38 10.50
C ILE A 159 -12.36 12.56 11.01
N PRO A 160 -12.58 12.83 12.32
CA PRO A 160 -13.93 12.92 12.88
C PRO A 160 -14.79 13.99 12.23
N HIS A 161 -14.17 15.12 11.85
CA HIS A 161 -14.89 16.26 11.30
C HIS A 161 -15.49 15.98 9.90
N THR A 162 -14.81 15.19 9.06
CA THR A 162 -15.29 14.83 7.72
C THR A 162 -15.86 13.41 7.63
N GLY A 163 -15.67 12.59 8.67
CA GLY A 163 -16.08 11.19 8.66
C GLY A 163 -15.24 10.34 7.70
N GLU A 164 -14.00 10.73 7.43
CA GLU A 164 -13.14 10.08 6.43
C GLU A 164 -12.13 9.14 7.08
N VAL A 165 -11.95 7.95 6.48
CA VAL A 165 -10.87 7.03 6.84
C VAL A 165 -9.82 7.10 5.74
N TYR A 166 -8.58 7.35 6.11
CA TYR A 166 -7.46 7.53 5.19
C TYR A 166 -6.26 6.70 5.62
N ALA A 167 -5.34 6.46 4.68
CA ALA A 167 -4.01 5.95 4.96
C ALA A 167 -2.99 6.90 4.36
N SER A 168 -1.84 7.09 5.00
CA SER A 168 -0.75 7.89 4.43
C SER A 168 0.59 7.20 4.59
N ARG A 169 1.42 7.31 3.56
CA ARG A 169 2.75 6.71 3.50
C ARG A 169 3.79 7.69 4.06
N HIS A 170 4.43 7.29 5.16
CA HIS A 170 5.50 8.05 5.82
C HIS A 170 6.79 7.24 5.80
N CYS A 171 7.61 7.48 4.77
CA CYS A 171 8.96 6.95 4.72
C CYS A 171 9.85 7.86 3.87
N GLY A 172 11.16 7.85 4.14
CA GLY A 172 12.11 8.71 3.41
C GLY A 172 12.53 8.17 2.04
N TYR A 173 12.04 6.99 1.62
CA TYR A 173 12.53 6.27 0.44
C TYR A 173 11.50 6.01 -0.64
N LEU A 174 10.22 6.32 -0.40
CA LEU A 174 9.16 6.32 -1.42
C LEU A 174 8.51 7.71 -1.46
N PRO A 175 7.90 8.11 -2.59
CA PRO A 175 7.10 9.32 -2.64
C PRO A 175 5.99 9.30 -1.58
N GLU A 176 5.68 10.45 -1.00
CA GLU A 176 4.51 10.57 -0.13
C GLU A 176 3.23 10.31 -0.92
N GLU A 177 2.30 9.59 -0.30
CA GLU A 177 1.05 9.18 -0.92
C GLU A 177 -0.02 9.06 0.16
N VAL A 178 -1.24 9.53 -0.15
CA VAL A 178 -2.38 9.43 0.76
C VAL A 178 -3.53 8.72 0.05
N TRP A 179 -4.05 7.68 0.69
CA TRP A 179 -5.20 6.93 0.23
C TRP A 179 -6.42 7.31 1.04
N LEU A 180 -7.46 7.77 0.37
CA LEU A 180 -8.77 7.86 0.99
C LEU A 180 -9.48 6.52 0.84
N LEU A 181 -9.66 5.82 1.95
CA LEU A 181 -10.24 4.47 2.02
C LEU A 181 -11.77 4.50 2.07
N GLY A 182 -12.34 5.53 2.71
CA GLY A 182 -13.78 5.67 2.88
C GLY A 182 -14.19 7.03 3.40
N ARG A 183 -15.47 7.36 3.23
CA ARG A 183 -16.11 8.61 3.67
C ARG A 183 -17.43 8.32 4.40
N ASP A 184 -17.97 9.34 5.04
CA ASP A 184 -19.29 9.35 5.68
C ASP A 184 -19.41 8.33 6.82
N PHE A 185 -18.32 8.11 7.57
CA PHE A 185 -18.34 7.30 8.77
C PHE A 185 -18.79 8.10 9.99
N GLU A 186 -19.66 7.50 10.79
CA GLU A 186 -19.86 7.90 12.17
C GLU A 186 -18.66 7.45 13.01
N ALA A 187 -18.22 8.28 13.97
CA ALA A 187 -17.01 8.04 14.75
C ALA A 187 -17.00 6.65 15.42
N GLN A 188 -18.07 6.29 16.15
CA GLN A 188 -18.15 4.99 16.82
C GLN A 188 -17.97 3.81 15.86
N ARG A 189 -18.49 3.93 14.63
CA ARG A 189 -18.39 2.89 13.62
C ARG A 189 -17.00 2.83 13.01
N ALA A 190 -16.39 3.98 12.72
CA ALA A 190 -15.00 4.06 12.27
C ALA A 190 -14.09 3.40 13.31
N HIS A 191 -14.22 3.79 14.59
CA HIS A 191 -13.45 3.24 15.70
C HIS A 191 -13.62 1.73 15.80
N THR A 192 -14.86 1.23 15.88
CA THR A 192 -15.14 -0.21 15.93
C THR A 192 -14.50 -0.98 14.76
N THR A 193 -14.55 -0.40 13.56
CA THR A 193 -13.99 -1.02 12.35
C THR A 193 -12.47 -1.04 12.39
N LEU A 194 -11.84 0.08 12.77
CA LEU A 194 -10.38 0.24 12.80
C LEU A 194 -9.74 -0.53 13.95
N ASP A 195 -10.36 -0.53 15.14
CA ASP A 195 -9.91 -1.32 16.30
C ASP A 195 -9.92 -2.83 15.99
N GLY A 196 -10.92 -3.30 15.25
CA GLY A 196 -10.97 -4.69 14.77
C GLY A 196 -9.87 -5.04 13.76
N LEU A 197 -9.30 -4.04 13.07
CA LEU A 197 -8.22 -4.22 12.11
C LEU A 197 -6.82 -4.10 12.74
N LEU A 198 -6.66 -3.35 13.84
CA LEU A 198 -5.35 -3.10 14.47
C LEU A 198 -4.51 -4.37 14.73
N PRO A 199 -5.06 -5.48 15.25
CA PRO A 199 -4.27 -6.69 15.47
C PRO A 199 -3.66 -7.28 14.18
N ARG A 200 -4.25 -6.95 13.03
CA ARG A 200 -3.92 -7.48 11.70
C ARG A 200 -2.99 -6.56 10.90
N MET A 201 -2.59 -5.44 11.48
CA MET A 201 -1.77 -4.42 10.82
C MET A 201 -0.44 -4.95 10.30
N ARG A 202 0.15 -5.95 10.95
CA ARG A 202 1.45 -6.55 10.56
C ARG A 202 1.34 -7.64 9.50
N GLU A 203 0.12 -8.08 9.18
CA GLU A 203 -0.10 -9.06 8.11
C GLU A 203 0.44 -8.53 6.77
N PRO A 204 0.90 -9.41 5.88
CA PRO A 204 1.14 -9.03 4.49
C PRO A 204 -0.13 -8.43 3.86
N ASN A 205 0.05 -7.36 3.08
CA ASN A 205 -1.05 -6.62 2.44
C ASN A 205 -2.20 -6.21 3.40
N SER A 206 -1.86 -5.89 4.65
CA SER A 206 -2.82 -5.40 5.65
C SER A 206 -3.50 -4.08 5.24
N LEU A 207 -2.82 -3.22 4.46
CA LEU A 207 -3.43 -2.00 3.91
C LEU A 207 -4.57 -2.33 2.93
N ILE A 208 -4.39 -3.36 2.11
CA ILE A 208 -5.39 -3.81 1.14
C ILE A 208 -6.59 -4.43 1.87
N LEU A 209 -6.32 -5.21 2.91
CA LEU A 209 -7.35 -5.71 3.83
C LEU A 209 -8.16 -4.55 4.43
N ALA A 210 -7.48 -3.53 4.98
CA ALA A 210 -8.13 -2.39 5.60
C ALA A 210 -9.02 -1.63 4.60
N ALA A 211 -8.51 -1.37 3.40
CA ALA A 211 -9.28 -0.75 2.32
C ALA A 211 -10.55 -1.55 1.97
N GLY A 212 -10.44 -2.88 1.87
CA GLY A 212 -11.58 -3.76 1.61
C GLY A 212 -12.61 -3.75 2.73
N VAL A 213 -12.17 -3.83 3.99
CA VAL A 213 -13.06 -3.82 5.17
C VAL A 213 -13.77 -2.48 5.32
N VAL A 214 -13.06 -1.36 5.16
CA VAL A 214 -13.65 -0.01 5.18
C VAL A 214 -14.68 0.14 4.06
N HIS A 215 -14.37 -0.33 2.84
CA HIS A 215 -15.32 -0.29 1.74
C HIS A 215 -16.58 -1.12 2.03
N ALA A 216 -16.43 -2.34 2.53
CA ALA A 216 -17.56 -3.21 2.89
C ALA A 216 -18.43 -2.59 4.01
N ALA A 217 -17.79 -2.03 5.05
CA ALA A 217 -18.48 -1.36 6.14
C ALA A 217 -19.32 -0.18 5.63
N ARG A 218 -18.79 0.60 4.67
CA ARG A 218 -19.55 1.68 4.03
C ARG A 218 -20.74 1.17 3.23
N SER A 219 -20.55 0.13 2.41
CA SER A 219 -21.57 -0.39 1.50
C SER A 219 -22.80 -0.98 2.22
N LEU A 220 -22.63 -1.52 3.42
CA LEU A 220 -23.75 -2.00 4.25
C LEU A 220 -24.73 -0.89 4.66
N ARG A 221 -24.35 0.39 4.56
CA ARG A 221 -25.22 1.54 4.84
C ARG A 221 -26.23 1.81 3.72
N SER A 222 -26.00 1.32 2.51
CA SER A 222 -26.80 1.64 1.32
C SER A 222 -28.12 0.85 1.21
N THR A 223 -28.39 -0.09 2.12
CA THR A 223 -29.47 -1.10 1.94
C THR A 223 -30.76 -0.95 2.79
N PRO A 224 -31.06 0.13 3.56
CA PRO A 224 -32.37 0.20 4.25
C PRO A 224 -33.44 1.11 3.60
N GLN A 225 -33.35 1.50 2.32
CA GLN A 225 -34.39 2.38 1.73
C GLN A 225 -34.91 2.07 0.32
N ARG A 226 -34.30 1.16 -0.47
CA ARG A 226 -34.78 0.88 -1.84
C ARG A 226 -35.88 -0.19 -1.93
N THR A 227 -36.12 -0.96 -0.88
CA THR A 227 -37.15 -2.01 -0.87
C THR A 227 -38.51 -1.51 -0.37
N ALA A 228 -38.57 -0.38 0.34
CA ALA A 228 -39.82 0.16 0.88
C ALA A 228 -40.69 0.94 -0.14
N LEU A 229 -40.20 1.17 -1.37
CA LEU A 229 -40.89 1.94 -2.41
C LEU A 229 -41.52 1.08 -3.52
N ARG A 230 -41.42 -0.25 -3.47
CA ARG A 230 -42.09 -1.15 -4.43
C ARG A 230 -43.32 -1.89 -3.88
N LEU A 231 -43.68 -1.67 -2.61
CA LEU A 231 -44.80 -2.35 -1.94
C LEU A 231 -45.96 -1.39 -1.59
N ARG A 232 -46.07 -0.26 -2.29
CA ARG A 232 -47.14 0.73 -2.09
C ARG A 232 -47.73 1.20 -3.41
N GLY A 233 -48.14 0.25 -4.23
CA GLY A 233 -48.66 0.53 -5.57
C GLY A 233 -49.44 -0.60 -6.20
N THR A 234 -50.34 -1.26 -5.44
CA THR A 234 -51.50 -2.00 -5.97
C THR A 234 -52.42 -2.37 -4.81
N GLN A 235 -53.19 -1.40 -4.33
CA GLN A 235 -54.47 -1.69 -3.67
C GLN A 235 -55.54 -1.37 -4.71
N GLU A 236 -56.01 -2.39 -5.42
CA GLU A 236 -57.23 -2.30 -6.21
C GLU A 236 -58.44 -2.20 -5.25
N PRO A 237 -59.43 -1.36 -5.57
CA PRO A 237 -60.62 -1.19 -4.75
C PRO A 237 -61.53 -2.43 -4.84
N GLN A 238 -61.88 -2.98 -3.68
CA GLN A 238 -62.98 -3.95 -3.54
C GLN A 238 -64.30 -3.30 -3.96
N ALA A 239 -64.85 -3.75 -5.08
CA ALA A 239 -66.24 -3.49 -5.44
C ALA A 239 -67.14 -4.40 -4.59
N HIS A 240 -67.77 -3.80 -3.58
CA HIS A 240 -68.98 -4.32 -2.95
C HIS A 240 -70.07 -4.50 -4.02
N VAL A 241 -70.50 -5.73 -4.24
CA VAL A 241 -71.80 -6.01 -4.88
C VAL A 241 -72.77 -6.33 -3.75
N ALA A 242 -73.75 -5.45 -3.60
CA ALA A 242 -74.83 -5.55 -2.64
C ALA A 242 -75.76 -6.72 -2.97
N GLU A 243 -76.19 -7.40 -1.91
CA GLU A 243 -77.36 -8.26 -1.88
C GLU A 243 -78.60 -7.50 -2.36
N ALA A 244 -79.38 -8.15 -3.24
CA ALA A 244 -80.79 -7.86 -3.41
C ALA A 244 -81.53 -9.20 -3.25
N GLY A 245 -82.18 -9.36 -2.10
CA GLY A 245 -83.32 -10.26 -1.96
C GLY A 245 -84.60 -9.52 -2.35
N ASP A 246 -85.51 -10.23 -3.01
CA ASP A 246 -86.97 -10.25 -2.75
C ASP A 246 -87.66 -11.01 -3.92
N LEU A 247 -88.29 -12.14 -3.61
CA LEU A 247 -89.75 -12.36 -3.47
C LEU A 247 -90.49 -12.55 -4.80
N GLU A 248 -90.73 -13.81 -5.17
CA GLU A 248 -92.05 -14.47 -5.28
C GLU A 248 -91.90 -15.98 -5.49
#